data_AF-A0A931L2J6-F1
#
_entry.id   AF-A0A931L2J6-F1
#
_cell.length_a   1.000
_cell.length_b   1.000
_cell.length_c   1.000
_cell.angle_alpha   90.00
_cell.angle_beta   90.00
_cell.angle_gamma   90.00
#
_symmetry.space_group_name_H-M   'P 1'
#
loop_
_entity.id
_entity.type
_entity.pdbx_description
1 polymer ?
#
loop_
_entity_poly.entity_id
_entity_poly.type
_entity_poly.pdbx_seq_one_letter_code
_entity_poly.pdbx_strand_id
1 'polypeptide(L)'
;MLFLVGTISTAAGADCRSIAYRGDQYAVCEVDPALQEIRLFLNRQGGRRFGQFNEIGRALAVAGERLELAMNGGMYHRDRTPVGLYIEDGVQLTSLNTRPGPGNFHLLPNGVFFVLEDGVAGVLDAKAYRDAAQYPLYATQSGPMLVIDGEVHPRFIPESDSLKRRNGVGVRTDGRVVFAISDGAVNFHDFATFFRDEMKTPNALYLDGVISRLYAPALGRDDPGPAMGPVIGVVVED
;
A
#
# COMPACT_ATOMS: atom_id res chain seq x y z
N MET A 1 15.61 -15.86 -45.52
CA MET A 1 14.47 -15.50 -44.67
C MET A 1 14.90 -15.75 -43.23
N LEU A 2 15.39 -14.71 -42.56
CA LEU A 2 15.95 -14.80 -41.21
C LEU A 2 14.79 -14.56 -40.23
N PHE A 3 14.35 -15.59 -39.53
CA PHE A 3 13.34 -15.45 -38.48
C PHE A 3 14.02 -14.88 -37.22
N LEU A 4 13.77 -13.62 -36.91
CA LEU A 4 14.00 -13.09 -35.56
C LEU A 4 13.00 -13.80 -34.63
N VAL A 5 13.50 -14.70 -33.79
CA VAL A 5 12.74 -15.19 -32.64
C VAL A 5 12.83 -14.12 -31.58
N GLY A 6 11.84 -13.22 -31.55
CA GLY A 6 11.68 -12.28 -30.46
C GLY A 6 11.38 -13.03 -29.17
N THR A 7 12.21 -12.87 -28.16
CA THR A 7 11.88 -13.29 -26.80
C THR A 7 10.72 -12.43 -26.32
N ILE A 8 9.54 -13.05 -26.19
CA ILE A 8 8.41 -12.46 -25.49
C ILE A 8 8.82 -12.38 -24.02
N SER A 9 9.22 -11.20 -23.57
CA SER A 9 9.41 -10.94 -22.15
C SER A 9 8.01 -10.85 -21.56
N THR A 10 7.51 -11.94 -20.98
CA THR A 10 6.33 -11.87 -20.11
C THR A 10 6.69 -10.91 -18.99
N ALA A 11 5.95 -9.80 -18.85
CA ALA A 11 6.07 -8.92 -17.71
C ALA A 11 6.01 -9.79 -16.45
N ALA A 12 7.08 -9.77 -15.66
CA ALA A 12 7.11 -10.52 -14.42
C ALA A 12 6.09 -9.86 -13.48
N GLY A 13 5.03 -10.61 -13.16
CA GLY A 13 4.02 -10.14 -12.23
C GLY A 13 4.57 -9.93 -10.82
N ALA A 14 3.78 -9.32 -9.94
CA ALA A 14 4.18 -9.05 -8.56
C ALA A 14 4.65 -10.34 -7.88
N ASP A 15 5.86 -10.31 -7.31
CA ASP A 15 6.43 -11.47 -6.60
C ASP A 15 5.80 -11.58 -5.23
N CYS A 16 4.73 -12.38 -5.15
CA CYS A 16 4.00 -12.62 -3.92
C CYS A 16 4.40 -13.95 -3.26
N ARG A 17 4.74 -13.93 -1.97
CA ARG A 17 5.14 -15.11 -1.19
C ARG A 17 4.74 -14.99 0.29
N SER A 18 4.76 -16.11 0.99
CA SER A 18 4.60 -16.16 2.45
C SER A 18 5.96 -16.15 3.14
N ILE A 19 6.11 -15.32 4.18
CA ILE A 19 7.32 -15.23 5.01
C ILE A 19 6.95 -15.43 6.48
N ALA A 20 7.68 -16.32 7.15
CA ALA A 20 7.58 -16.52 8.60
C ALA A 20 8.48 -15.52 9.33
N TYR A 21 7.94 -14.77 10.29
CA TYR A 21 8.73 -13.83 11.08
C TYR A 21 8.15 -13.67 12.50
N ARG A 22 9.01 -13.78 13.52
CA ARG A 22 8.67 -13.64 14.95
C ARG A 22 7.41 -14.41 15.39
N GLY A 23 7.18 -15.60 14.83
CA GLY A 23 6.09 -16.48 15.21
C GLY A 23 4.76 -16.28 14.46
N ASP A 24 4.71 -15.39 13.47
CA ASP A 24 3.55 -15.21 12.58
C ASP A 24 3.95 -15.44 11.10
N GLN A 25 2.97 -15.48 10.22
CA GLN A 25 3.12 -15.54 8.76
C GLN A 25 2.68 -14.22 8.14
N TYR A 26 3.41 -13.80 7.11
CA TYR A 26 3.13 -12.60 6.34
C TYR A 26 2.95 -12.97 4.88
N ALA A 27 1.86 -12.55 4.27
CA ALA A 27 1.80 -12.47 2.81
C ALA A 27 2.45 -11.17 2.36
N VAL A 28 3.41 -11.29 1.46
CA VAL A 28 4.26 -10.21 0.98
C VAL A 28 4.24 -10.20 -0.51
N CYS A 29 4.10 -9.02 -1.12
CA CYS A 29 4.20 -8.83 -2.56
C CYS A 29 5.22 -7.71 -2.84
N GLU A 30 6.27 -8.03 -3.58
CA GLU A 30 7.24 -7.06 -4.08
C GLU A 30 6.85 -6.63 -5.50
N VAL A 31 6.88 -5.31 -5.73
CA VAL A 31 6.51 -4.67 -6.98
C VAL A 31 7.67 -3.80 -7.44
N ASP A 32 8.09 -3.97 -8.69
CA ASP A 32 9.03 -3.08 -9.33
C ASP A 32 8.24 -2.01 -10.12
N PRO A 33 8.16 -0.77 -9.63
CA PRO A 33 7.31 0.24 -10.25
C PRO A 33 7.87 0.75 -11.59
N ALA A 34 9.10 0.35 -11.97
CA ALA A 34 9.62 0.57 -13.32
C ALA A 34 9.07 -0.44 -14.36
N LEU A 35 8.49 -1.54 -13.89
CA LEU A 35 7.95 -2.62 -14.74
C LEU A 35 6.44 -2.80 -14.57
N GLN A 36 5.89 -2.37 -13.43
CA GLN A 36 4.52 -2.64 -13.03
C GLN A 36 3.82 -1.35 -12.60
N GLU A 37 2.59 -1.18 -13.04
CA GLU A 37 1.87 0.06 -12.79
C GLU A 37 1.11 0.01 -11.47
N ILE A 38 1.44 0.91 -10.54
CA ILE A 38 0.73 1.09 -9.26
C ILE A 38 -0.28 2.21 -9.42
N ARG A 39 -1.57 1.92 -9.19
CA ARG A 39 -2.67 2.89 -9.20
C ARG A 39 -3.38 2.96 -7.84
N LEU A 40 -4.05 4.07 -7.59
CA LEU A 40 -5.01 4.19 -6.49
C LEU A 40 -6.44 4.19 -7.02
N PHE A 41 -7.34 3.62 -6.24
CA PHE A 41 -8.76 3.52 -6.55
C PHE A 41 -9.59 3.92 -5.34
N LEU A 42 -10.45 4.94 -5.51
CA LEU A 42 -11.43 5.32 -4.51
C LEU A 42 -12.84 5.35 -5.09
N ASN A 43 -13.01 6.05 -6.21
CA ASN A 43 -14.28 6.29 -6.86
C ASN A 43 -14.34 5.68 -8.24
N ARG A 44 -15.47 5.08 -8.58
CA ARG A 44 -15.82 4.84 -9.97
C ARG A 44 -16.43 6.10 -10.59
N GLN A 45 -16.60 6.09 -11.91
CA GLN A 45 -17.33 7.15 -12.61
C GLN A 45 -18.68 7.44 -11.94
N GLY A 46 -19.01 8.73 -11.82
CA GLY A 46 -20.20 9.21 -11.12
C GLY A 46 -20.07 9.30 -9.59
N GLY A 47 -18.86 9.20 -9.03
CA GLY A 47 -18.56 9.53 -7.63
C GLY A 47 -18.98 8.48 -6.60
N ARG A 48 -19.41 7.30 -7.05
CA ARG A 48 -19.71 6.16 -6.16
C ARG A 48 -18.41 5.42 -5.81
N ARG A 49 -18.24 5.00 -4.56
CA ARG A 49 -17.06 4.24 -4.13
C ARG A 49 -16.97 2.88 -4.84
N PHE A 50 -15.75 2.42 -5.14
CA PHE A 50 -15.50 1.04 -5.54
C PHE A 50 -15.79 0.08 -4.37
N GLY A 51 -15.06 0.25 -3.26
CA GLY A 51 -15.26 -0.46 -2.01
C GLY A 51 -14.92 -1.95 -2.01
N GLN A 52 -14.75 -2.59 -3.16
CA GLN A 52 -14.43 -4.02 -3.28
C GLN A 52 -13.47 -4.26 -4.44
N PHE A 53 -12.57 -5.24 -4.31
CA PHE A 53 -11.59 -5.58 -5.34
C PHE A 53 -12.25 -6.05 -6.65
N ASN A 54 -13.34 -6.82 -6.56
CA ASN A 54 -14.08 -7.30 -7.73
C ASN A 54 -14.72 -6.16 -8.56
N GLU A 55 -15.16 -5.08 -7.92
CA GLU A 55 -15.71 -3.91 -8.61
C GLU A 55 -14.60 -3.14 -9.35
N ILE A 56 -13.39 -3.08 -8.78
CA ILE A 56 -12.20 -2.52 -9.45
C ILE A 56 -11.81 -3.41 -10.63
N GLY A 57 -11.70 -4.72 -10.42
CA GLY A 57 -11.35 -5.67 -11.48
C GLY A 57 -12.33 -5.64 -12.66
N ARG A 58 -13.64 -5.50 -12.41
CA ARG A 58 -14.63 -5.32 -13.48
C ARG A 58 -14.44 -4.02 -14.27
N ALA A 59 -14.05 -2.94 -13.60
CA ALA A 59 -13.81 -1.66 -14.28
C ALA A 59 -12.56 -1.72 -15.16
N LEU A 60 -11.48 -2.34 -14.65
CA LEU A 60 -10.25 -2.58 -15.42
C LEU A 60 -10.49 -3.50 -16.62
N ALA A 61 -11.29 -4.55 -16.46
CA ALA A 61 -11.58 -5.48 -17.56
C ALA A 61 -12.27 -4.80 -18.76
N VAL A 62 -13.03 -3.71 -18.54
CA VAL A 62 -13.62 -2.91 -19.64
C VAL A 62 -12.52 -2.19 -20.45
N ALA A 63 -11.39 -1.88 -19.83
CA ALA A 63 -10.22 -1.26 -20.45
C ALA A 63 -9.21 -2.30 -20.99
N GLY A 64 -9.48 -3.61 -20.88
CA GLY A 64 -8.52 -4.65 -21.26
C GLY A 64 -7.37 -4.80 -20.25
N GLU A 65 -7.64 -4.47 -18.98
CA GLU A 65 -6.67 -4.54 -17.89
C GLU A 65 -7.21 -5.43 -16.76
N ARG A 66 -6.32 -5.88 -15.88
CA ARG A 66 -6.71 -6.60 -14.65
C ARG A 66 -5.88 -6.19 -13.44
N LEU A 67 -6.44 -6.49 -12.25
CA LEU A 67 -5.67 -6.43 -11.01
C LEU A 67 -4.73 -7.63 -10.92
N GLU A 68 -3.46 -7.36 -10.67
CA GLU A 68 -2.47 -8.37 -10.29
C GLU A 68 -2.27 -8.44 -8.78
N LEU A 69 -2.45 -7.31 -8.10
CA LEU A 69 -2.36 -7.15 -6.66
C LEU A 69 -3.33 -6.05 -6.25
N ALA A 70 -4.01 -6.18 -5.11
CA ALA A 70 -4.67 -5.03 -4.48
C ALA A 70 -4.70 -5.14 -2.94
N MET A 71 -4.62 -3.99 -2.28
CA MET A 71 -4.65 -3.87 -0.83
C MET A 71 -5.44 -2.62 -0.44
N ASN A 72 -6.16 -2.62 0.68
CA ASN A 72 -6.71 -1.37 1.19
C ASN A 72 -5.59 -0.33 1.40
N GLY A 73 -5.83 0.91 0.98
CA GLY A 73 -4.91 2.02 1.14
C GLY A 73 -5.03 2.70 2.50
N GLY A 74 -4.80 4.02 2.53
CA GLY A 74 -4.83 4.80 3.75
C GLY A 74 -6.20 4.82 4.46
N MET A 75 -6.16 5.19 5.74
CA MET A 75 -7.36 5.22 6.59
C MET A 75 -8.45 6.13 6.07
N TYR A 76 -9.70 5.75 6.35
CA TYR A 76 -10.90 6.47 5.92
C TYR A 76 -11.94 6.60 7.04
N HIS A 77 -12.82 7.60 6.91
CA HIS A 77 -13.98 7.80 7.77
C HIS A 77 -15.07 6.76 7.50
N ARG A 78 -16.12 6.69 8.33
CA ARG A 78 -17.20 5.69 8.18
C ARG A 78 -17.90 5.72 6.82
N ASP A 79 -17.92 6.87 6.16
CA ASP A 79 -18.47 7.04 4.81
C ASP A 79 -17.50 6.61 3.68
N ARG A 80 -16.28 6.18 4.05
CA ARG A 80 -15.15 5.78 3.21
C ARG A 80 -14.41 6.93 2.53
N THR A 81 -14.59 8.16 3.01
CA THR A 81 -13.72 9.29 2.61
C THR A 81 -12.34 9.16 3.26
N PRO A 82 -11.23 9.45 2.56
CA PRO A 82 -9.89 9.41 3.15
C PRO A 82 -9.75 10.36 4.36
N VAL A 83 -9.06 9.94 5.42
CA VAL A 83 -8.81 10.77 6.63
C VAL A 83 -7.75 11.86 6.38
N GLY A 84 -6.82 11.60 5.47
CA GLY A 84 -5.69 12.46 5.13
C GLY A 84 -5.56 12.69 3.62
N LEU A 85 -4.37 13.05 3.16
CA LEU A 85 -4.08 13.28 1.73
C LEU A 85 -4.55 12.11 0.88
N TYR A 86 -5.22 12.43 -0.22
CA TYR A 86 -5.52 11.48 -1.28
C TYR A 86 -5.42 12.18 -2.63
N ILE A 87 -4.57 11.64 -3.50
CA ILE A 87 -4.37 12.08 -4.89
C ILE A 87 -4.59 10.87 -5.79
N GLU A 88 -5.42 11.02 -6.81
CA GLU A 88 -5.71 10.01 -7.83
C GLU A 88 -5.65 10.69 -9.19
N ASP A 89 -4.85 10.13 -10.11
CA ASP A 89 -4.58 10.69 -11.44
C ASP A 89 -4.15 12.16 -11.42
N GLY A 90 -3.28 12.51 -10.45
CA GLY A 90 -2.77 13.87 -10.24
C GLY A 90 -3.77 14.84 -9.61
N VAL A 91 -5.01 14.40 -9.33
CA VAL A 91 -6.06 15.23 -8.74
C VAL A 91 -6.12 15.00 -7.24
N GLN A 92 -5.83 16.05 -6.46
CA GLN A 92 -5.98 16.01 -5.01
C GLN A 92 -7.46 16.09 -4.59
N LEU A 93 -7.96 15.03 -3.93
CA LEU A 93 -9.33 14.96 -3.43
C LEU A 93 -9.45 15.35 -1.95
N THR A 94 -8.43 15.07 -1.15
CA THR A 94 -8.38 15.42 0.28
C THR A 94 -6.99 15.95 0.63
N SER A 95 -6.92 16.87 1.60
CA SER A 95 -5.67 17.54 1.98
C SER A 95 -4.86 16.73 2.98
N LEU A 96 -3.55 16.96 3.00
CA LEU A 96 -2.64 16.42 4.02
C LEU A 96 -3.11 16.79 5.44
N ASN A 97 -3.11 15.79 6.32
CA ASN A 97 -3.54 15.95 7.72
C ASN A 97 -2.38 15.61 8.67
N THR A 98 -1.79 16.65 9.27
CA THR A 98 -0.67 16.54 10.22
C THR A 98 -1.10 16.72 11.68
N ARG A 99 -2.41 16.76 11.95
CA ARG A 99 -2.92 17.06 13.28
C ARG A 99 -2.69 15.89 14.23
N PRO A 100 -2.32 16.10 15.50
CA PRO A 100 -2.40 15.08 16.52
C PRO A 100 -3.87 14.80 16.90
N GLY A 101 -4.13 13.69 17.58
CA GLY A 101 -5.48 13.24 17.87
C GLY A 101 -5.52 11.78 18.36
N PRO A 102 -6.72 11.24 18.57
CA PRO A 102 -6.90 9.85 18.98
C PRO A 102 -6.76 8.89 17.79
N GLY A 103 -6.41 7.63 18.08
CA GLY A 103 -6.37 6.56 17.09
C GLY A 103 -5.08 6.50 16.26
N ASN A 104 -4.95 5.42 15.48
CA ASN A 104 -3.70 5.08 14.80
C ASN A 104 -3.25 6.15 13.80
N PHE A 105 -4.16 6.76 13.04
CA PHE A 105 -3.82 7.83 12.08
C PHE A 105 -3.06 8.98 12.73
N HIS A 106 -3.38 9.28 13.98
CA HIS A 106 -2.86 10.39 14.74
C HIS A 106 -1.71 10.00 15.68
N LEU A 107 -1.27 8.74 15.63
CA LEU A 107 -0.04 8.27 16.27
C LEU A 107 1.15 8.77 15.45
N LEU A 108 1.57 10.01 15.72
CA LEU A 108 2.57 10.69 14.91
C LEU A 108 4.00 10.13 15.11
N PRO A 109 4.84 10.16 14.05
CA PRO A 109 4.51 10.65 12.71
C PRO A 109 3.60 9.71 11.91
N ASN A 110 2.65 10.31 11.19
CA ASN A 110 1.91 9.66 10.11
C ASN A 110 2.63 9.94 8.77
N GLY A 111 2.21 9.32 7.67
CA GLY A 111 2.96 9.38 6.43
C GLY A 111 2.14 9.20 5.18
N VAL A 112 2.81 9.38 4.05
CA VAL A 112 2.25 9.34 2.70
C VAL A 112 3.02 8.31 1.89
N PHE A 113 2.30 7.34 1.33
CA PHE A 113 2.78 6.58 0.19
C PHE A 113 2.39 7.32 -1.08
N PHE A 114 3.32 7.49 -2.01
CA PHE A 114 3.10 8.18 -3.27
C PHE A 114 3.80 7.50 -4.43
N VAL A 115 3.29 7.76 -5.64
CA VAL A 115 3.85 7.33 -6.92
C VAL A 115 3.88 8.54 -7.85
N LEU A 116 5.04 8.83 -8.43
CA LEU A 116 5.26 9.91 -9.40
C LEU A 116 4.88 9.44 -10.81
N GLU A 117 4.78 10.40 -11.75
CA GLU A 117 4.40 10.12 -13.15
C GLU A 117 5.41 9.22 -13.89
N ASP A 118 6.68 9.25 -13.48
CA ASP A 118 7.74 8.40 -14.02
C ASP A 118 7.83 7.01 -13.36
N GLY A 119 6.86 6.67 -12.51
CA GLY A 119 6.80 5.41 -11.77
C GLY A 119 7.61 5.41 -10.47
N VAL A 120 8.38 6.45 -10.14
CA VAL A 120 9.10 6.47 -8.87
C VAL A 120 8.13 6.49 -7.70
N ALA A 121 8.22 5.48 -6.85
CA ALA A 121 7.40 5.35 -5.65
C ALA A 121 8.19 5.69 -4.38
N GLY A 122 7.50 6.18 -3.34
CA GLY A 122 8.12 6.55 -2.09
C GLY A 122 7.17 6.50 -0.90
N VAL A 123 7.77 6.41 0.30
CA VAL A 123 7.08 6.64 1.57
C VAL A 123 7.85 7.72 2.31
N LEU A 124 7.14 8.76 2.74
CA LEU A 124 7.67 9.83 3.58
C LEU A 124 6.75 10.07 4.76
N ASP A 125 7.30 10.49 5.90
CA ASP A 125 6.48 11.08 6.95
C ASP A 125 5.80 12.36 6.43
N ALA A 126 4.66 12.72 7.01
CA ALA A 126 3.84 13.81 6.48
C ALA A 126 4.53 15.19 6.50
N LYS A 127 5.51 15.43 7.40
CA LYS A 127 6.27 16.67 7.39
C LYS A 127 7.26 16.67 6.24
N ALA A 128 8.06 15.62 6.11
CA ALA A 128 8.99 15.47 4.99
C ALA A 128 8.28 15.52 3.64
N TYR A 129 7.12 14.86 3.51
CA TYR A 129 6.30 14.92 2.28
C TYR A 129 5.89 16.35 1.91
N ARG A 130 5.40 17.12 2.88
CA ARG A 130 5.00 18.52 2.66
C ARG A 130 6.20 19.35 2.20
N ASP A 131 7.36 19.15 2.83
CA ASP A 131 8.55 19.96 2.59
C ASP A 131 9.26 19.57 1.28
N ALA A 132 9.05 18.35 0.79
CA ALA A 132 9.57 17.86 -0.49
C ALA A 132 8.83 18.43 -1.73
N ALA A 133 7.67 19.08 -1.56
CA ALA A 133 6.87 19.70 -2.62
C ALA A 133 6.63 18.77 -3.84
N GLN A 134 6.33 17.50 -3.58
CA GLN A 134 6.08 16.49 -4.61
C GLN A 134 4.72 16.72 -5.30
N TYR A 135 4.65 16.40 -6.59
CA TYR A 135 3.41 16.41 -7.39
C TYR A 135 3.12 14.99 -7.92
N PRO A 136 2.74 14.05 -7.03
CA PRO A 136 2.57 12.66 -7.43
C PRO A 136 1.32 12.47 -8.30
N LEU A 137 1.37 11.44 -9.15
CA LEU A 137 0.20 10.94 -9.85
C LEU A 137 -0.77 10.27 -8.86
N TYR A 138 -0.22 9.58 -7.87
CA TYR A 138 -0.98 8.90 -6.83
C TYR A 138 -0.41 9.18 -5.45
N ALA A 139 -1.26 9.46 -4.47
CA ALA A 139 -0.84 9.53 -3.06
C ALA A 139 -1.95 9.10 -2.12
N THR A 140 -1.61 8.36 -1.07
CA THR A 140 -2.52 8.05 0.03
C THR A 140 -1.81 8.23 1.37
N GLN A 141 -2.44 8.99 2.26
CA GLN A 141 -1.95 9.20 3.61
C GLN A 141 -2.54 8.18 4.58
N SER A 142 -1.70 7.68 5.47
CA SER A 142 -2.12 6.86 6.58
C SER A 142 -1.23 7.11 7.80
N GLY A 143 -1.43 6.37 8.87
CA GLY A 143 -0.56 6.43 10.04
C GLY A 143 -0.83 5.29 11.02
N PRO A 144 0.18 4.90 11.81
CA PRO A 144 1.50 5.52 11.94
C PRO A 144 2.48 5.18 10.79
N MET A 145 3.54 5.96 10.64
CA MET A 145 4.77 5.45 9.99
C MET A 145 5.24 4.20 10.76
N LEU A 146 5.72 3.18 10.04
CA LEU A 146 6.28 1.98 10.64
C LEU A 146 7.79 2.11 10.84
N VAL A 147 8.48 2.52 9.78
CA VAL A 147 9.93 2.74 9.74
C VAL A 147 10.18 4.11 9.15
N ILE A 148 11.08 4.88 9.75
CA ILE A 148 11.44 6.25 9.37
C ILE A 148 12.97 6.28 9.30
N ASP A 149 13.52 6.47 8.10
CA ASP A 149 14.97 6.52 7.86
C ASP A 149 15.74 5.36 8.50
N GLY A 150 15.18 4.15 8.40
CA GLY A 150 15.75 2.92 8.95
C GLY A 150 15.45 2.68 10.43
N GLU A 151 14.80 3.60 11.12
CA GLU A 151 14.44 3.47 12.54
C GLU A 151 12.98 3.09 12.73
N VAL A 152 12.70 2.22 13.69
CA VAL A 152 11.31 1.87 14.05
C VAL A 152 10.65 3.06 14.71
N HIS A 153 9.37 3.28 14.41
CA HIS A 153 8.59 4.35 15.01
C HIS A 153 8.73 4.40 16.55
N PRO A 154 9.11 5.54 17.14
CA PRO A 154 9.59 5.62 18.53
C PRO A 154 8.52 5.32 19.59
N ARG A 155 7.24 5.35 19.21
CA ARG A 155 6.12 5.02 20.11
C ARG A 155 5.74 3.54 20.11
N PHE A 156 6.38 2.69 19.31
CA PHE A 156 6.07 1.26 19.30
C PHE A 156 6.77 0.57 20.46
N ILE A 157 5.98 -0.17 21.23
CA ILE A 157 6.43 -0.85 22.43
C ILE A 157 6.67 -2.32 22.04
N PRO A 158 7.89 -2.86 22.22
CA PRO A 158 8.14 -4.29 22.10
C PRO A 158 7.17 -5.08 22.98
N GLU A 159 6.67 -6.21 22.49
CA GLU A 159 5.77 -7.11 23.25
C GLU A 159 4.46 -6.45 23.72
N SER A 160 4.03 -5.37 23.06
CA SER A 160 2.73 -4.74 23.31
C SER A 160 1.56 -5.74 23.16
N ASP A 161 0.59 -5.66 24.05
CA ASP A 161 -0.64 -6.47 24.05
C ASP A 161 -1.65 -6.08 22.94
N SER A 162 -1.46 -4.93 22.30
CA SER A 162 -2.23 -4.50 21.12
C SER A 162 -1.93 -5.34 19.88
N LEU A 163 -2.50 -6.54 19.83
CA LEU A 163 -2.37 -7.49 18.72
C LEU A 163 -3.53 -7.33 17.74
N LYS A 164 -3.22 -7.12 16.46
CA LYS A 164 -4.19 -7.02 15.37
C LYS A 164 -3.62 -7.60 14.09
N ARG A 165 -4.49 -7.96 13.15
CA ARG A 165 -4.07 -8.08 11.75
C ARG A 165 -3.61 -6.71 11.26
N ARG A 166 -2.47 -6.65 10.58
CA ARG A 166 -1.87 -5.40 10.10
C ARG A 166 -1.46 -5.52 8.66
N ASN A 167 -1.58 -4.44 7.92
CA ASN A 167 -1.02 -4.29 6.59
C ASN A 167 -0.24 -2.98 6.45
N GLY A 168 0.61 -2.93 5.44
CA GLY A 168 1.52 -1.81 5.24
C GLY A 168 2.17 -1.84 3.88
N VAL A 169 2.79 -0.72 3.55
CA VAL A 169 3.60 -0.53 2.37
C VAL A 169 4.94 0.07 2.76
N GLY A 170 6.04 -0.44 2.21
CA GLY A 170 7.36 0.13 2.37
C GLY A 170 8.09 0.21 1.04
N VAL A 171 9.13 1.03 0.98
CA VAL A 171 9.94 1.18 -0.24
C VAL A 171 11.39 0.89 0.11
N ARG A 172 12.00 -0.02 -0.65
CA ARG A 172 13.41 -0.41 -0.53
C ARG A 172 14.31 0.65 -1.15
N THR A 173 15.61 0.63 -0.81
CA THR A 173 16.60 1.55 -1.39
C THR A 173 16.82 1.35 -2.90
N ASP A 174 16.46 0.19 -3.43
CA ASP A 174 16.46 -0.11 -4.87
C ASP A 174 15.18 0.35 -5.59
N GLY A 175 14.24 1.00 -4.89
CA GLY A 175 13.00 1.53 -5.46
C GLY A 175 11.84 0.55 -5.48
N ARG A 176 12.04 -0.74 -5.12
CA ARG A 176 10.95 -1.71 -5.06
C ARG A 176 9.98 -1.39 -3.94
N VAL A 177 8.69 -1.51 -4.25
CA VAL A 177 7.59 -1.35 -3.31
C VAL A 177 7.26 -2.70 -2.70
N VAL A 178 7.17 -2.74 -1.37
CA VAL A 178 6.83 -3.94 -0.60
C VAL A 178 5.46 -3.74 0.02
N PHE A 179 4.50 -4.55 -0.38
CA PHE A 179 3.20 -4.67 0.28
C PHE A 179 3.22 -5.89 1.21
N ALA A 180 2.78 -5.73 2.45
CA ALA A 180 2.70 -6.84 3.39
C ALA A 180 1.43 -6.81 4.23
N ILE A 181 0.93 -7.99 4.57
CA ILE A 181 -0.17 -8.21 5.51
C ILE A 181 0.16 -9.41 6.42
N SER A 182 -0.10 -9.27 7.71
CA SER A 182 0.00 -10.41 8.65
C SER A 182 -1.19 -11.35 8.51
N ASP A 183 -0.96 -12.65 8.63
CA ASP A 183 -2.05 -13.64 8.66
C ASP A 183 -2.67 -13.73 10.05
N GLY A 184 -1.84 -13.69 11.09
CA GLY A 184 -2.27 -13.59 12.48
C GLY A 184 -2.30 -12.16 13.02
N ALA A 185 -2.38 -12.10 14.35
CA ALA A 185 -2.47 -10.85 15.11
C ALA A 185 -1.09 -10.49 15.69
N VAL A 186 -0.54 -9.37 15.22
CA VAL A 186 0.80 -8.90 15.59
C VAL A 186 0.73 -7.52 16.24
N ASN A 187 1.71 -7.17 17.06
CA ASN A 187 1.85 -5.80 17.56
C ASN A 187 2.54 -4.90 16.51
N PHE A 188 2.46 -3.59 16.71
CA PHE A 188 3.08 -2.62 15.79
C PHE A 188 4.61 -2.75 15.73
N HIS A 189 5.26 -3.07 16.84
CA HIS A 189 6.71 -3.20 16.89
C HIS A 189 7.18 -4.36 16.02
N ASP A 190 6.57 -5.54 16.15
CA ASP A 190 6.93 -6.71 15.33
C ASP A 190 6.66 -6.46 13.85
N PHE A 191 5.54 -5.81 13.53
CA PHE A 191 5.26 -5.44 12.14
C PHE A 191 6.23 -4.40 11.57
N ALA A 192 6.66 -3.42 12.36
CA ALA A 192 7.65 -2.44 11.94
C ALA A 192 9.04 -3.07 11.76
N THR A 193 9.46 -3.94 12.68
CA THR A 193 10.71 -4.67 12.54
C THR A 193 10.67 -5.66 11.38
N PHE A 194 9.51 -6.21 11.01
CA PHE A 194 9.37 -6.98 9.78
C PHE A 194 9.75 -6.14 8.55
N PHE A 195 9.22 -4.93 8.42
CA PHE A 195 9.60 -4.02 7.33
C PHE A 195 11.07 -3.62 7.37
N ARG A 196 11.60 -3.24 8.54
CA ARG A 196 13.00 -2.79 8.69
C ARG A 196 14.00 -3.93 8.52
N ASP A 197 13.79 -5.05 9.22
CA ASP A 197 14.78 -6.10 9.41
C ASP A 197 14.66 -7.20 8.37
N GLU A 198 13.45 -7.58 7.95
CA GLU A 198 13.24 -8.62 6.94
C GLU A 198 13.16 -8.02 5.53
N MET A 199 12.29 -7.03 5.34
CA MET A 199 12.05 -6.43 4.02
C MET A 199 13.02 -5.31 3.65
N LYS A 200 13.86 -4.88 4.59
CA LYS A 200 14.92 -3.85 4.40
C LYS A 200 14.39 -2.54 3.83
N THR A 201 13.20 -2.12 4.22
CA THR A 201 12.62 -0.85 3.79
C THR A 201 13.04 0.27 4.75
N PRO A 202 13.83 1.28 4.32
CA PRO A 202 14.17 2.41 5.17
C PRO A 202 12.96 3.26 5.57
N ASN A 203 11.91 3.29 4.73
CA ASN A 203 10.65 3.94 5.05
C ASN A 203 9.49 2.98 4.79
N ALA A 204 8.58 2.89 5.75
CA ALA A 204 7.38 2.07 5.65
C ALA A 204 6.20 2.72 6.39
N LEU A 205 5.00 2.47 5.90
CA LEU A 205 3.76 3.10 6.33
C LEU A 205 2.73 2.02 6.64
N TYR A 206 2.10 2.14 7.81
CA TYR A 206 0.94 1.35 8.14
C TYR A 206 -0.30 1.91 7.43
N LEU A 207 -1.08 1.03 6.80
CA LEU A 207 -2.29 1.40 6.06
C LEU A 207 -3.50 1.38 7.01
N ASP A 208 -4.53 0.58 6.73
CA ASP A 208 -5.71 0.47 7.60
C ASP A 208 -5.88 -0.94 8.18
N GLY A 209 -6.02 -1.00 9.50
CA GLY A 209 -6.19 -2.23 10.28
C GLY A 209 -7.62 -2.64 10.54
N VAL A 210 -8.60 -1.77 10.26
CA VAL A 210 -10.01 -2.11 10.50
C VAL A 210 -10.51 -3.07 9.42
N ILE A 211 -10.00 -2.94 8.19
CA ILE A 211 -10.39 -3.75 7.03
C ILE A 211 -9.15 -4.34 6.33
N SER A 212 -8.06 -4.69 7.03
CA SER A 212 -6.83 -5.24 6.40
C SER A 212 -7.13 -6.42 5.46
N ARG A 213 -7.04 -6.17 4.16
CA ARG A 213 -7.40 -7.10 3.08
C ARG A 213 -6.38 -7.07 1.96
N LEU A 214 -6.15 -8.24 1.38
CA LEU A 214 -5.27 -8.47 0.26
C LEU A 214 -6.00 -9.27 -0.84
N TYR A 215 -5.85 -8.81 -2.07
CA TYR A 215 -6.10 -9.57 -3.29
C TYR A 215 -4.76 -9.86 -3.95
N ALA A 216 -4.38 -11.13 -4.01
CA ALA A 216 -3.13 -11.61 -4.61
C ALA A 216 -3.38 -12.98 -5.26
N PRO A 217 -3.79 -13.03 -6.53
CA PRO A 217 -4.05 -14.28 -7.26
C PRO A 217 -2.84 -15.21 -7.30
N ALA A 218 -1.61 -14.67 -7.31
CA ALA A 218 -0.37 -15.44 -7.23
C ALA A 218 -0.27 -16.29 -5.94
N LEU A 219 -0.96 -15.89 -4.87
CA LEU A 219 -1.08 -16.64 -3.62
C LEU A 219 -2.42 -17.39 -3.50
N GLY A 220 -3.27 -17.34 -4.53
CA GLY A 220 -4.65 -17.84 -4.46
C GLY A 220 -5.50 -17.10 -3.40
N ARG A 221 -5.18 -15.83 -3.12
CA ARG A 221 -5.76 -15.07 -2.01
C ARG A 221 -6.67 -13.94 -2.49
N ASP A 222 -7.88 -13.90 -1.95
CA ASP A 222 -8.84 -12.79 -2.08
C ASP A 222 -9.55 -12.62 -0.73
N ASP A 223 -9.08 -11.67 0.07
CA ASP A 223 -9.62 -11.47 1.42
C ASP A 223 -11.02 -10.83 1.35
N PRO A 224 -12.06 -11.49 1.89
CA PRO A 224 -13.41 -10.91 1.97
C PRO A 224 -13.46 -9.83 3.05
N GLY A 225 -14.44 -8.94 2.96
CA GLY A 225 -14.70 -7.98 4.04
C GLY A 225 -15.64 -6.85 3.68
N PRO A 226 -15.83 -5.90 4.61
CA PRO A 226 -16.70 -4.76 4.38
C PRO A 226 -16.15 -3.84 3.30
N ALA A 227 -17.00 -2.95 2.79
CA ALA A 227 -16.60 -2.01 1.77
C ALA A 227 -15.51 -1.05 2.27
N MET A 228 -14.44 -0.91 1.49
CA MET A 228 -13.25 -0.10 1.80
C MET A 228 -13.38 1.33 1.26
N GLY A 229 -12.49 2.21 1.73
CA GLY A 229 -12.20 3.50 1.10
C GLY A 229 -11.12 3.35 0.04
N PRO A 230 -9.97 4.06 0.17
CA PRO A 230 -8.83 3.90 -0.72
C PRO A 230 -8.40 2.45 -0.91
N VAL A 231 -8.03 2.10 -2.14
CA VAL A 231 -7.37 0.85 -2.50
C VAL A 231 -6.12 1.17 -3.30
N ILE A 232 -5.03 0.48 -3.01
CA ILE A 232 -3.80 0.47 -3.81
C ILE A 232 -3.85 -0.79 -4.65
N GLY A 233 -3.61 -0.69 -5.96
CA GLY A 233 -3.60 -1.84 -6.86
C GLY A 233 -2.44 -1.81 -7.84
N VAL A 234 -1.96 -2.98 -8.23
CA VAL A 234 -1.05 -3.18 -9.35
C VAL A 234 -1.88 -3.65 -10.54
N VAL A 235 -1.73 -2.95 -11.66
CA VAL A 235 -2.49 -3.17 -12.88
C VAL A 235 -1.56 -3.70 -13.97
N VAL A 236 -2.09 -4.63 -14.76
CA VAL A 236 -1.43 -5.15 -15.95
C VAL A 236 -2.45 -5.26 -17.09
N GLU A 237 -1.97 -5.14 -18.32
CA GLU A 237 -2.76 -5.41 -19.52
C GLU A 237 -3.08 -6.93 -19.60
N ASP A 238 -4.29 -7.26 -20.08
CA ASP A 238 -4.74 -8.64 -20.32
C ASP A 238 -4.26 -9.22 -21.67
#